data_AF-A0A353QSN6-F1
#
_entry.id   AF-A0A353QSN6-F1
#
_cell.length_a   1.000
_cell.length_b   1.000
_cell.length_c   1.000
_cell.angle_alpha   90.00
_cell.angle_beta   90.00
_cell.angle_gamma   90.00
#
_symmetry.space_group_name_H-M   'P 1'
#
loop_
_entity.id
_entity.type
_entity.pdbx_description
1 polymer ?
#
loop_
_entity_poly.entity_id
_entity_poly.type
_entity_poly.pdbx_seq_one_letter_code
_entity_poly.pdbx_strand_id
1 'polypeptide(L)'
;MILINNLHGPYNAETSEGRGANTAHNVLNYLQEGKKIAETKVKQFMNGEIGLEEASKNEALQSLASAYIPYMPIDDETGVPDFKYGLAYSSVYISAFDRDNDGCLTPQEAGPFGDVIDFVAPYGKITPGKFLTWLIFQDCINVYNGVLSPREAGASMMLVQKDPMYVKDQLKVLYFGHGIDNFEQEFITPHPITQ
;
A
#
# COMPACT_ATOMS: atom_id res chain seq x y z
N MET A 1 -2.18 -9.79 17.60
CA MET A 1 -2.00 -8.75 16.57
C MET A 1 -0.50 -8.58 16.38
N ILE A 2 0.02 -8.98 15.23
CA ILE A 2 1.43 -8.77 14.88
C ILE A 2 1.56 -7.31 14.46
N LEU A 3 2.54 -6.58 14.99
CA LEU A 3 2.79 -5.21 14.58
C LEU A 3 3.79 -5.24 13.41
N ILE A 4 3.30 -5.03 12.18
CA ILE A 4 4.16 -4.76 11.00
C ILE A 4 4.21 -3.24 10.86
N ASN A 5 4.73 -2.61 11.91
CA ASN A 5 5.22 -1.25 11.92
C ASN A 5 6.46 -1.34 12.76
N ASN A 6 7.66 -1.24 12.20
CA ASN A 6 8.83 -1.21 13.06
C ASN A 6 10.09 -0.78 12.33
N LEU A 7 10.99 -0.24 13.14
CA LEU A 7 12.34 0.29 12.87
C LEU A 7 13.30 -0.66 12.14
N HIS A 8 12.83 -1.85 11.74
CA HIS A 8 13.65 -2.89 11.15
C HIS A 8 13.45 -2.93 9.64
N GLY A 9 14.56 -2.79 8.93
CA GLY A 9 14.62 -2.83 7.48
C GLY A 9 15.86 -2.06 7.00
N PRO A 10 16.02 -1.90 5.68
CA PRO A 10 17.22 -1.31 5.13
C PRO A 10 17.21 0.23 5.14
N TYR A 11 16.14 0.89 5.57
CA TYR A 11 15.99 2.35 5.55
C TYR A 11 16.17 2.99 6.94
N ASN A 12 16.40 4.31 6.97
CA ASN A 12 16.68 5.06 8.21
C ASN A 12 15.48 5.13 9.16
N ALA A 13 15.49 4.27 10.18
CA ALA A 13 14.43 4.18 11.18
C ALA A 13 14.24 5.44 12.06
N GLU A 14 15.23 6.33 12.11
CA GLU A 14 15.14 7.58 12.87
C GLU A 14 14.31 8.66 12.15
N THR A 15 14.00 8.46 10.86
CA THR A 15 13.23 9.40 10.04
C THR A 15 11.83 8.86 9.73
N SER A 16 10.85 9.74 9.56
CA SER A 16 9.50 9.34 9.14
C SER A 16 9.51 8.61 7.80
N GLU A 17 10.30 9.11 6.85
CA GLU A 17 10.49 8.53 5.53
C GLU A 17 11.06 7.12 5.64
N GLY A 18 12.15 6.91 6.39
CA GLY A 18 12.73 5.59 6.52
C GLY A 18 11.86 4.61 7.30
N ARG A 19 11.05 5.05 8.28
CA ARG A 19 10.04 4.19 8.92
C ARG A 19 8.95 3.77 7.93
N GLY A 20 8.43 4.68 7.12
CA GLY A 20 7.44 4.37 6.09
C GLY A 20 7.96 3.38 5.05
N ALA A 21 9.18 3.60 4.58
CA ALA A 21 9.88 2.71 3.65
C ALA A 21 10.14 1.30 4.23
N ASN A 22 10.57 1.22 5.50
CA ASN A 22 10.76 -0.07 6.19
C ASN A 22 9.45 -0.84 6.33
N THR A 23 8.34 -0.16 6.65
CA THR A 23 7.03 -0.81 6.73
C THR A 23 6.59 -1.38 5.38
N ALA A 24 6.69 -0.60 4.30
CA ALA A 24 6.39 -1.10 2.95
C ALA A 24 7.29 -2.27 2.55
N HIS A 25 8.60 -2.18 2.82
CA HIS A 25 9.55 -3.26 2.55
C HIS A 25 9.17 -4.56 3.27
N ASN A 26 8.81 -4.48 4.55
CA ASN A 26 8.40 -5.65 5.32
C ASN A 26 7.10 -6.27 4.77
N VAL A 27 6.10 -5.45 4.42
CA VAL A 27 4.88 -5.92 3.75
C VAL A 27 5.21 -6.70 2.47
N LEU A 28 6.09 -6.16 1.64
CA LEU A 28 6.51 -6.81 0.39
C LEU A 28 7.22 -8.14 0.64
N ASN A 29 8.04 -8.25 1.69
CA ASN A 29 8.68 -9.51 2.08
C ASN A 29 7.63 -10.59 2.45
N TYR A 30 6.60 -10.23 3.23
CA TYR A 30 5.50 -11.15 3.56
C TYR A 30 4.72 -11.59 2.31
N LEU A 31 4.49 -10.66 1.36
CA LEU A 31 3.82 -10.99 0.09
C LEU A 31 4.68 -11.94 -0.77
N GLN A 32 5.99 -11.71 -0.85
CA GLN A 32 6.91 -12.56 -1.59
C GLN A 32 7.02 -13.96 -0.98
N GLU A 33 7.13 -14.05 0.35
CA GLU A 33 7.14 -15.33 1.07
C GLU A 33 5.81 -16.06 0.90
N GLY A 34 4.69 -15.37 1.05
CA GLY A 34 3.36 -15.90 0.83
C GLY A 34 3.18 -16.46 -0.58
N LYS A 35 3.65 -15.74 -1.60
CA LYS A 35 3.64 -16.22 -3.00
C LYS A 35 4.43 -17.52 -3.14
N LYS A 36 5.64 -17.59 -2.59
CA LYS A 36 6.48 -18.81 -2.64
C LYS A 36 5.82 -20.01 -1.97
N ILE A 37 5.18 -19.81 -0.81
CA ILE A 37 4.41 -20.84 -0.10
C ILE A 37 3.25 -21.32 -0.97
N ALA A 38 2.47 -20.40 -1.54
CA ALA A 38 1.33 -20.73 -2.39
C ALA A 38 1.76 -21.53 -3.63
N GLU A 39 2.80 -21.09 -4.34
CA GLU A 39 3.32 -21.81 -5.52
C GLU A 39 3.78 -23.22 -5.19
N THR A 40 4.46 -23.39 -4.04
CA THR A 40 4.92 -24.71 -3.58
C THR A 40 3.73 -25.62 -3.27
N LYS A 41 2.76 -25.12 -2.48
CA LYS A 41 1.59 -25.88 -2.08
C LYS A 41 0.68 -26.26 -3.25
N VAL A 42 0.51 -25.36 -4.22
CA VAL A 42 -0.23 -25.67 -5.45
C VAL A 42 0.43 -26.82 -6.21
N LYS A 43 1.77 -26.84 -6.34
CA LYS A 43 2.48 -27.97 -6.99
C LYS A 43 2.26 -29.28 -6.24
N GLN A 44 2.39 -29.28 -4.92
CA GLN A 44 2.17 -30.46 -4.08
C GLN A 44 0.73 -30.99 -4.20
N PHE A 45 -0.27 -30.09 -4.22
CA PHE A 45 -1.67 -30.45 -4.42
C PHE A 45 -1.91 -31.09 -5.78
N MET A 46 -1.37 -30.49 -6.85
CA MET A 46 -1.48 -31.02 -8.21
C MET A 46 -0.79 -32.38 -8.37
N ASN A 47 0.24 -32.66 -7.57
CA ASN A 47 0.91 -33.96 -7.51
C ASN A 47 0.18 -34.98 -6.60
N GLY A 48 -0.90 -34.58 -5.92
CA GLY A 48 -1.63 -35.43 -4.97
C GLY A 48 -0.91 -35.67 -3.64
N GLU A 49 0.14 -34.90 -3.33
CA GLU A 49 0.95 -35.03 -2.10
C GLU A 49 0.22 -34.48 -0.88
N ILE A 50 -0.65 -33.48 -1.08
CA ILE A 50 -1.44 -32.83 -0.03
C ILE A 50 -2.90 -32.68 -0.47
N GLY A 51 -3.81 -32.54 0.50
CA GLY A 51 -5.22 -32.22 0.26
C GLY A 51 -5.48 -30.72 0.11
N LEU A 52 -6.71 -30.37 -0.32
CA LEU A 52 -7.14 -28.98 -0.55
C LEU A 52 -6.99 -28.08 0.68
N GLU A 53 -7.30 -28.61 1.87
CA GLU A 53 -7.19 -27.87 3.13
C GLU A 53 -5.75 -27.39 3.37
N GLU A 54 -4.78 -28.30 3.24
CA GLU A 54 -3.37 -27.97 3.43
C GLU A 54 -2.85 -27.04 2.34
N ALA A 55 -3.31 -27.23 1.09
CA ALA A 55 -2.98 -26.37 -0.03
C ALA A 55 -3.41 -24.92 0.17
N SER A 56 -4.50 -24.69 0.93
CA SER A 56 -5.06 -23.37 1.20
C SER A 56 -4.37 -22.60 2.34
N LYS A 57 -3.60 -23.28 3.19
CA LYS A 57 -2.92 -22.64 4.33
C LYS A 57 -1.70 -21.86 3.88
N ASN A 58 -1.61 -20.59 4.28
CA ASN A 58 -0.48 -19.73 3.98
C ASN A 58 -0.15 -18.85 5.20
N GLU A 59 0.82 -19.29 6.01
CA GLU A 59 1.12 -18.65 7.30
C GLU A 59 1.63 -17.21 7.15
N ALA A 60 2.39 -16.92 6.08
CA ALA A 60 2.86 -15.57 5.80
C ALA A 60 1.69 -14.61 5.50
N LEU A 61 0.74 -15.03 4.66
CA LEU A 61 -0.46 -14.23 4.35
C LEU A 61 -1.43 -14.15 5.55
N GLN A 62 -1.53 -15.20 6.37
CA GLN A 62 -2.30 -15.17 7.61
C GLN A 62 -1.72 -14.18 8.63
N SER A 63 -0.38 -14.14 8.74
CA SER A 63 0.33 -13.19 9.59
C SER A 63 0.10 -11.76 9.11
N LEU A 64 0.25 -11.52 7.80
CA LEU A 64 -0.05 -10.23 7.17
C LEU A 64 -1.51 -9.80 7.39
N ALA A 65 -2.48 -10.70 7.21
CA ALA A 65 -3.91 -10.39 7.35
C ALA A 65 -4.34 -10.08 8.79
N SER A 66 -3.57 -10.54 9.78
CA SER A 66 -3.80 -10.27 11.21
C SER A 66 -2.89 -9.18 11.78
N ALA A 67 -2.09 -8.54 10.91
CA ALA A 67 -1.16 -7.51 11.29
C ALA A 67 -1.80 -6.12 11.32
N TYR A 68 -1.27 -5.29 12.21
CA TYR A 68 -1.49 -3.85 12.17
C TYR A 68 -0.38 -3.22 11.32
N ILE A 69 -0.76 -2.67 10.16
CA ILE A 69 0.15 -2.06 9.17
C ILE A 69 -0.31 -0.62 8.93
N PRO A 70 0.33 0.37 9.56
CA PRO A 70 0.08 1.75 9.23
C PRO A 70 0.70 2.04 7.86
N TYR A 71 -0.12 2.52 6.94
CA TYR A 71 0.40 3.12 5.71
C TYR A 71 0.79 4.58 5.95
N MET A 72 0.19 5.23 6.96
CA MET A 72 0.48 6.61 7.35
C MET A 72 0.06 6.84 8.82
N PRO A 73 0.97 6.87 9.80
CA PRO A 73 0.64 7.17 11.18
C PRO A 73 -0.08 8.52 11.31
N ILE A 74 -1.06 8.58 12.19
CA ILE A 74 -1.76 9.79 12.59
C ILE A 74 -1.45 10.03 14.06
N ASP A 75 -1.04 11.25 14.39
CA ASP A 75 -0.81 11.63 15.78
C ASP A 75 -2.14 11.64 16.55
N ASP A 76 -2.26 10.79 17.58
CA ASP A 76 -3.52 10.60 18.31
C ASP A 76 -3.97 11.86 19.08
N GLU A 77 -3.04 12.75 19.45
CA GLU A 77 -3.32 13.95 20.24
C GLU A 77 -3.75 15.14 19.36
N THR A 78 -3.11 15.30 18.22
CA THR A 78 -3.28 16.45 17.31
C THR A 78 -4.09 16.11 16.07
N GLY A 79 -4.27 14.83 15.76
CA GLY A 79 -4.90 14.34 14.54
C GLY A 79 -4.09 14.59 13.27
N VAL A 80 -2.80 14.97 13.40
CA VAL A 80 -1.95 15.33 12.27
C VAL A 80 -1.39 14.06 11.62
N PRO A 81 -1.62 13.84 10.30
CA PRO A 81 -1.05 12.71 9.58
C PRO A 81 0.43 12.94 9.20
N ASP A 82 1.23 11.87 9.26
CA ASP A 82 2.63 11.88 8.83
C ASP A 82 2.77 11.58 7.33
N PHE A 83 2.54 12.59 6.49
CA PHE A 83 2.63 12.46 5.03
C PHE A 83 4.01 12.01 4.53
N LYS A 84 5.10 12.33 5.25
CA LYS A 84 6.45 11.87 4.88
C LYS A 84 6.57 10.35 4.99
N TYR A 85 6.02 9.79 6.07
CA TYR A 85 5.88 8.35 6.20
C TYR A 85 5.03 7.77 5.07
N GLY A 86 3.85 8.36 4.82
CA GLY A 86 2.90 7.84 3.82
C GLY A 86 3.45 7.85 2.39
N LEU A 87 4.15 8.90 2.01
CA LEU A 87 4.80 9.02 0.69
C LEU A 87 5.95 8.03 0.57
N ALA A 88 6.75 7.84 1.62
CA ALA A 88 7.82 6.84 1.62
C ALA A 88 7.29 5.41 1.52
N TYR A 89 6.25 5.08 2.30
CA TYR A 89 5.55 3.80 2.18
C TYR A 89 5.09 3.57 0.73
N SER A 90 4.41 4.57 0.15
CA SER A 90 3.87 4.50 -1.21
C SER A 90 4.97 4.36 -2.27
N SER A 91 6.09 5.08 -2.13
CA SER A 91 7.21 5.03 -3.08
C SER A 91 7.87 3.64 -3.14
N VAL A 92 8.11 3.02 -1.99
CA VAL A 92 8.70 1.66 -1.92
C VAL A 92 7.72 0.62 -2.43
N TYR A 93 6.43 0.79 -2.13
CA TYR A 93 5.38 -0.10 -2.64
C TYR A 93 5.29 -0.03 -4.17
N ILE A 94 5.21 1.17 -4.75
CA ILE A 94 5.19 1.40 -6.20
C ILE A 94 6.42 0.77 -6.87
N SER A 95 7.61 1.03 -6.33
CA SER A 95 8.88 0.53 -6.91
C SER A 95 8.93 -1.00 -7.06
N ALA A 96 8.14 -1.74 -6.28
CA ALA A 96 8.07 -3.20 -6.38
C ALA A 96 7.26 -3.70 -7.60
N PHE A 97 6.44 -2.83 -8.20
CA PHE A 97 5.57 -3.14 -9.33
C PHE A 97 5.86 -2.30 -10.58
N ASP A 98 6.63 -1.23 -10.43
CA ASP A 98 7.16 -0.38 -11.49
C ASP A 98 8.16 -1.17 -12.36
N ARG A 99 7.80 -1.42 -13.62
CA ARG A 99 8.61 -2.25 -14.53
C ARG A 99 9.66 -1.44 -15.28
N ASP A 100 9.43 -0.16 -15.53
CA ASP A 100 10.35 0.70 -16.28
C ASP A 100 11.26 1.54 -15.39
N ASN A 101 11.05 1.48 -14.06
CA ASN A 101 11.81 2.14 -13.01
C ASN A 101 11.76 3.67 -13.12
N ASP A 102 10.63 4.21 -13.56
CA ASP A 102 10.40 5.66 -13.64
C ASP A 102 9.86 6.28 -12.33
N GLY A 103 9.66 5.47 -11.30
CA GLY A 103 9.17 5.86 -9.98
C GLY A 103 7.64 5.95 -9.90
N CYS A 104 6.92 5.54 -10.94
CA CYS A 104 5.47 5.55 -11.02
C CYS A 104 4.94 4.19 -11.47
N LEU A 105 3.63 3.96 -11.30
CA LEU A 105 2.94 2.90 -12.02
C LEU A 105 2.16 3.48 -13.19
N THR A 106 2.11 2.77 -14.29
CA THR A 106 1.06 2.97 -15.29
C THR A 106 -0.29 2.52 -14.73
N PRO A 107 -1.43 3.04 -15.23
CA PRO A 107 -2.75 2.54 -14.86
C PRO A 107 -2.89 1.02 -15.06
N GLN A 108 -2.25 0.47 -16.09
CA GLN A 108 -2.26 -0.96 -16.36
C GLN A 108 -1.52 -1.77 -15.29
N GLU A 109 -0.40 -1.27 -14.77
CA GLU A 109 0.35 -1.94 -13.70
C GLU A 109 -0.38 -1.92 -12.36
N ALA A 110 -1.11 -0.84 -12.07
CA ALA A 110 -1.99 -0.76 -10.91
C ALA A 110 -3.24 -1.64 -11.04
N GLY A 111 -3.50 -2.22 -12.21
CA GLY A 111 -4.58 -3.15 -12.44
C GLY A 111 -5.97 -2.48 -12.51
N PRO A 112 -7.03 -3.12 -12.01
CA PRO A 112 -8.42 -2.74 -12.35
C PRO A 112 -8.87 -1.39 -11.82
N PHE A 113 -8.10 -0.76 -10.92
CA PHE A 113 -8.39 0.54 -10.35
C PHE A 113 -7.42 1.64 -10.81
N GLY A 114 -6.43 1.31 -11.65
CA GLY A 114 -5.41 2.27 -12.08
C GLY A 114 -6.00 3.51 -12.76
N ASP A 115 -6.99 3.32 -13.63
CA ASP A 115 -7.69 4.43 -14.31
C ASP A 115 -8.48 5.34 -13.36
N VAL A 116 -8.90 4.80 -12.20
CA VAL A 116 -9.59 5.58 -11.17
C VAL A 116 -8.59 6.45 -10.41
N ILE A 117 -7.42 5.91 -10.08
CA ILE A 117 -6.36 6.65 -9.40
C ILE A 117 -5.74 7.72 -10.33
N ASP A 118 -5.44 7.39 -11.58
CA ASP A 118 -4.82 8.35 -12.51
C ASP A 118 -5.74 9.55 -12.80
N PHE A 119 -7.06 9.38 -12.71
CA PHE A 119 -8.04 10.44 -12.94
C PHE A 119 -7.84 11.71 -12.09
N VAL A 120 -7.22 11.59 -10.92
CA VAL A 120 -6.94 12.72 -10.02
C VAL A 120 -6.17 13.82 -10.75
N ALA A 121 -5.16 13.44 -11.52
CA ALA A 121 -4.39 14.30 -12.40
C ALA A 121 -3.97 13.46 -13.62
N PRO A 122 -4.76 13.40 -14.71
CA PRO A 122 -4.62 12.36 -15.72
C PRO A 122 -3.42 12.62 -16.65
N TYR A 123 -2.30 11.99 -16.36
CA TYR A 123 -1.10 11.97 -17.21
C TYR A 123 -0.55 10.57 -17.43
N GLY A 124 -1.35 9.53 -17.14
CA GLY A 124 -1.01 8.14 -17.40
C GLY A 124 0.01 7.56 -16.40
N LYS A 125 0.14 8.17 -15.22
CA LYS A 125 1.08 7.70 -14.19
C LYS A 125 0.51 7.88 -12.79
N ILE A 126 0.64 6.84 -11.99
CA ILE A 126 0.27 6.80 -10.58
C ILE A 126 1.55 7.01 -9.78
N THR A 127 1.69 8.20 -9.24
CA THR A 127 2.82 8.62 -8.42
C THR A 127 2.60 8.23 -6.94
N PRO A 128 3.63 8.31 -6.08
CA PRO A 128 3.49 8.02 -4.65
C PRO A 128 2.34 8.77 -3.96
N GLY A 129 2.13 10.04 -4.27
CA GLY A 129 1.04 10.86 -3.74
C GLY A 129 -0.33 10.42 -4.22
N LYS A 130 -0.48 10.04 -5.50
CA LYS A 130 -1.73 9.47 -6.01
C LYS A 130 -2.07 8.13 -5.36
N PHE A 131 -1.06 7.28 -5.17
CA PHE A 131 -1.25 6.00 -4.48
C PHE A 131 -1.57 6.21 -2.99
N LEU A 132 -0.88 7.13 -2.31
CA LEU A 132 -1.21 7.49 -0.93
C LEU A 132 -2.65 8.00 -0.81
N THR A 133 -3.09 8.82 -1.77
CA THR A 133 -4.48 9.31 -1.81
C THR A 133 -5.48 8.17 -1.92
N TRP A 134 -5.17 7.14 -2.71
CA TRP A 134 -5.99 5.94 -2.78
C TRP A 134 -6.06 5.25 -1.42
N LEU A 135 -4.94 5.05 -0.73
CA LEU A 135 -4.94 4.44 0.61
C LEU A 135 -5.77 5.23 1.62
N ILE A 136 -5.65 6.57 1.63
CA ILE A 136 -6.45 7.46 2.48
C ILE A 136 -7.95 7.31 2.17
N PHE A 137 -8.32 7.28 0.88
CA PHE A 137 -9.71 7.07 0.50
C PHE A 137 -10.27 5.75 1.04
N GLN A 138 -9.50 4.66 0.95
CA GLN A 138 -9.95 3.37 1.44
C GLN A 138 -10.16 3.39 2.96
N ASP A 139 -9.24 3.99 3.71
CA ASP A 139 -9.29 4.15 5.17
C ASP A 139 -10.50 5.00 5.63
N CYS A 140 -10.78 6.10 4.93
CA CYS A 140 -11.92 6.98 5.19
C CYS A 140 -13.31 6.32 5.06
N ILE A 141 -13.42 5.10 4.53
CA ILE A 141 -14.70 4.39 4.41
C ILE A 141 -15.32 4.10 5.78
N ASN A 142 -14.50 3.96 6.81
CA ASN A 142 -14.99 3.61 8.13
C ASN A 142 -14.34 4.45 9.24
N VAL A 143 -13.03 4.29 9.49
CA VAL A 143 -12.33 5.06 10.54
C VAL A 143 -10.96 5.48 10.04
N TYR A 144 -10.83 6.76 9.65
CA TYR A 144 -9.56 7.35 9.26
C TYR A 144 -8.55 7.33 10.42
N ASN A 145 -7.66 6.34 10.43
CA ASN A 145 -6.68 6.10 11.50
C ASN A 145 -5.28 5.75 10.98
N GLY A 146 -5.07 5.81 9.66
CA GLY A 146 -3.76 5.54 9.06
C GLY A 146 -3.46 4.07 8.80
N VAL A 147 -4.45 3.18 8.97
CA VAL A 147 -4.31 1.73 8.86
C VAL A 147 -5.44 1.19 8.00
N LEU A 148 -5.10 0.35 7.03
CA LEU A 148 -6.10 -0.22 6.15
C LEU A 148 -6.52 -1.61 6.60
N SER A 149 -7.79 -1.78 6.97
CA SER A 149 -8.37 -3.09 7.24
C SER A 149 -8.82 -3.80 5.94
N PRO A 150 -8.91 -5.15 5.94
CA PRO A 150 -9.49 -5.89 4.82
C PRO A 150 -10.93 -5.46 4.47
N ARG A 151 -11.69 -4.98 5.46
CA ARG A 151 -13.07 -4.51 5.26
C ARG A 151 -13.11 -3.19 4.50
N GLU A 152 -12.28 -2.23 4.87
CA GLU A 152 -12.12 -0.94 4.15
C GLU A 152 -11.62 -1.16 2.72
N ALA A 153 -10.61 -2.02 2.55
CA ALA A 153 -10.12 -2.42 1.24
C ALA A 153 -11.22 -3.08 0.38
N GLY A 154 -12.03 -3.98 0.93
CA GLY A 154 -13.13 -4.60 0.20
C GLY A 154 -14.25 -3.61 -0.16
N ALA A 155 -14.64 -2.76 0.78
CA ALA A 155 -15.72 -1.80 0.60
C ALA A 155 -15.37 -0.71 -0.44
N SER A 156 -14.11 -0.24 -0.46
CA SER A 156 -13.65 0.71 -1.48
C SER A 156 -13.76 0.14 -2.89
N MET A 157 -13.40 -1.13 -3.07
CA MET A 157 -13.52 -1.80 -4.36
C MET A 157 -14.98 -1.91 -4.82
N MET A 158 -15.91 -2.18 -3.90
CA MET A 158 -17.34 -2.18 -4.21
C MET A 158 -17.85 -0.78 -4.59
N LEU A 159 -17.36 0.27 -3.92
CA LEU A 159 -17.71 1.66 -4.23
C LEU A 159 -17.21 2.06 -5.62
N VAL A 160 -15.98 1.69 -5.99
CA VAL A 160 -15.45 1.93 -7.34
C VAL A 160 -16.36 1.33 -8.42
N GLN A 161 -16.88 0.12 -8.21
CA GLN A 161 -17.76 -0.52 -9.17
C GLN A 161 -19.16 0.09 -9.21
N LYS A 162 -19.68 0.53 -8.05
CA LYS A 162 -21.03 1.06 -7.93
C LYS A 162 -21.14 2.52 -8.38
N ASP A 163 -20.18 3.34 -8.00
CA ASP A 163 -20.15 4.78 -8.27
C ASP A 163 -18.72 5.29 -8.46
N PRO A 164 -18.09 4.99 -9.62
CA PRO A 164 -16.71 5.37 -9.90
C PRO A 164 -16.51 6.89 -9.96
N MET A 165 -17.56 7.67 -10.30
CA MET A 165 -17.45 9.13 -10.37
C MET A 165 -17.38 9.75 -8.98
N TYR A 166 -18.20 9.27 -8.04
CA TYR A 166 -18.07 9.67 -6.64
C TYR A 166 -16.65 9.40 -6.12
N VAL A 167 -16.11 8.21 -6.36
CA VAL A 167 -14.74 7.87 -5.92
C VAL A 167 -13.72 8.81 -6.54
N LYS A 168 -13.79 9.05 -7.85
CA LYS A 168 -12.91 9.97 -8.58
C LYS A 168 -12.94 11.39 -8.01
N ASP A 169 -14.12 11.90 -7.68
CA ASP A 169 -14.28 13.23 -7.08
C ASP A 169 -13.69 13.28 -5.67
N GLN A 170 -13.91 12.23 -4.86
CA GLN A 170 -13.30 12.15 -3.52
C GLN A 170 -11.77 12.09 -3.59
N LEU A 171 -11.20 11.33 -4.53
CA LEU A 171 -9.75 11.27 -4.71
C LEU A 171 -9.16 12.64 -5.08
N LYS A 172 -9.85 13.43 -5.91
CA LYS A 172 -9.44 14.82 -6.21
C LYS A 172 -9.48 15.72 -4.99
N VAL A 173 -10.57 15.64 -4.22
CA VAL A 173 -10.72 16.40 -2.98
C VAL A 173 -9.60 16.04 -2.01
N LEU A 174 -9.26 14.76 -1.88
CA LEU A 174 -8.19 14.32 -0.99
C LEU A 174 -6.81 14.79 -1.48
N TYR A 175 -6.48 14.57 -2.75
CA TYR A 175 -5.16 14.89 -3.29
C TYR A 175 -4.86 16.40 -3.25
N PHE A 176 -5.77 17.22 -3.76
CA PHE A 176 -5.57 18.68 -3.81
C PHE A 176 -5.98 19.36 -2.50
N GLY A 177 -7.03 18.89 -1.83
CA GLY A 177 -7.54 19.51 -0.60
C GLY A 177 -6.66 19.31 0.62
N HIS A 178 -5.92 18.19 0.69
CA HIS A 178 -4.89 17.97 1.72
C HIS A 178 -3.48 18.40 1.27
N GLY A 179 -3.34 18.95 0.06
CA GLY A 179 -2.05 19.42 -0.46
C GLY A 179 -1.04 18.29 -0.69
N ILE A 180 -1.51 17.05 -0.94
CA ILE A 180 -0.64 15.89 -1.18
C ILE A 180 0.21 16.12 -2.43
N ASP A 181 -0.34 16.82 -3.43
CA ASP A 181 0.38 17.29 -4.61
C ASP A 181 1.61 18.15 -4.28
N ASN A 182 1.51 19.02 -3.27
CA ASN A 182 2.61 19.86 -2.82
C ASN A 182 3.65 19.05 -2.04
N PHE A 183 3.21 18.19 -1.12
CA PHE A 183 4.12 17.31 -0.37
C PHE A 183 4.91 16.40 -1.31
N GLU A 184 4.26 15.87 -2.35
CA GLU A 184 4.90 15.02 -3.35
C GLU A 184 6.00 15.74 -4.15
N GLN A 185 5.81 17.01 -4.50
CA GLN A 185 6.82 17.79 -5.23
C GLN A 185 8.11 18.00 -4.42
N GLU A 186 7.99 18.10 -3.10
CA GLU A 186 9.11 18.27 -2.18
C GLU A 186 9.69 16.93 -1.69
N PHE A 187 8.99 15.82 -1.95
CA PHE A 187 9.34 14.52 -1.43
C PHE A 187 10.52 13.89 -2.17
N ILE A 188 11.48 13.40 -1.39
CA ILE A 188 12.63 12.65 -1.88
C ILE A 188 12.46 11.20 -1.44
N THR A 189 12.42 10.29 -2.41
CA THR A 189 12.31 8.86 -2.14
C THR A 189 13.50 8.40 -1.28
N PRO A 190 13.26 7.74 -0.14
CA PRO A 190 14.35 7.29 0.72
C PRO A 190 15.12 6.15 0.04
N HIS A 191 16.43 6.14 0.24
CA HIS A 191 17.30 5.07 -0.21
C HIS A 191 17.69 4.16 0.96
N PRO A 192 17.96 2.86 0.70
CA PRO A 192 18.58 1.99 1.69
C PRO A 192 19.84 2.61 2.26
N ILE A 193 20.03 2.53 3.58
CA ILE A 193 21.32 2.77 4.21
C ILE A 193 22.19 1.58 3.79
N THR A 194 23.06 1.80 2.80
CA THR A 194 24.12 0.84 2.47
C THR A 194 24.91 0.54 3.75
N GLN A 195 24.95 -0.74 4.14
CA GLN A 195 25.84 -1.25 5.18
C GLN A 195 27.29 -1.22 4.70
#